data_AF-A0A1N6GN06-F1
#
_entry.id   AF-A0A1N6GN06-F1
#
_cell.length_a   1.000
_cell.length_b   1.000
_cell.length_c   1.000
_cell.angle_alpha   90.00
_cell.angle_beta   90.00
_cell.angle_gamma   90.00
#
_symmetry.space_group_name_H-M   'P 1'
#
loop_
_entity.id
_entity.type
_entity.pdbx_description
1 polymer ?
#
loop_
_entity_poly.entity_id
_entity_poly.type
_entity_poly.pdbx_seq_one_letter_code
_entity_poly.pdbx_strand_id
1 'polypeptide(L)' 'MNNYLNKLYQRHRRLNRLIDNCKAASRQQELRQLKKIRLRIKDEIAAARMKLEPARL' A
#
# COMPACT_ATOMS: atom_id res chain seq x y z
N MET A 1 8.72 16.96 -6.18
CA MET A 1 8.82 15.63 -5.54
C MET A 1 7.57 14.83 -5.89
N ASN A 2 7.73 13.65 -6.50
CA ASN A 2 6.68 13.02 -7.31
C ASN A 2 5.33 12.83 -6.56
N ASN A 3 4.35 13.69 -6.86
CA ASN A 3 3.08 13.82 -6.14
C ASN A 3 2.31 12.48 -6.09
N TYR A 4 2.45 11.67 -7.14
CA TYR A 4 1.82 10.36 -7.22
C TYR A 4 2.43 9.34 -6.24
N LEU A 5 3.76 9.26 -6.14
CA LEU A 5 4.42 8.32 -5.23
C LEU A 5 4.10 8.66 -3.76
N ASN A 6 4.06 9.95 -3.42
CA ASN A 6 3.65 10.40 -2.08
C ASN A 6 2.21 10.01 -1.75
N LYS A 7 1.28 10.12 -2.70
CA LYS A 7 -0.11 9.66 -2.53
C LYS A 7 -0.18 8.16 -2.27
N LEU A 8 0.60 7.36 -3.00
CA LEU A 8 0.67 5.91 -2.79
C LEU A 8 1.18 5.56 -1.38
N TYR A 9 2.25 6.21 -0.91
CA TYR A 9 2.76 6.01 0.44
C TYR A 9 1.74 6.42 1.53
N GLN A 10 1.05 7.54 1.35
CA GLN A 10 0.00 7.95 2.28
C GLN A 10 -1.14 6.93 2.34
N ARG A 11 -1.58 6.42 1.19
CA ARG A 11 -2.64 5.40 1.10
C ARG A 11 -2.18 4.08 1.73
N HIS A 12 -0.94 3.67 1.51
CA HIS A 12 -0.33 2.50 2.15
C HIS A 12 -0.32 2.64 3.69
N ARG A 13 0.08 3.80 4.21
CA ARG A 13 0.08 4.08 5.66
C ARG A 13 -1.32 4.03 6.26
N ARG A 14 -2.32 4.58 5.57
CA ARG A 14 -3.73 4.51 5.99
C ARG A 14 -4.23 3.07 6.06
N LEU A 15 -3.93 2.25 5.06
CA LEU A 15 -4.29 0.83 5.07
C LEU A 15 -3.64 0.06 6.21
N ASN A 16 -2.37 0.32 6.52
CA ASN A 16 -1.73 -0.32 7.67
C ASN A 16 -2.47 0.00 8.97
N ARG A 17 -2.84 1.26 9.22
CA ARG A 17 -3.63 1.64 10.40
C ARG A 17 -5.00 0.94 10.44
N LEU A 18 -5.66 0.80 9.29
CA LEU A 18 -6.94 0.08 9.20
C LEU A 18 -6.76 -1.42 9.52
N ILE A 19 -5.70 -2.04 9.01
CA ILE A 19 -5.34 -3.43 9.29
C ILE A 19 -5.04 -3.61 10.78
N ASP A 20 -4.24 -2.72 11.36
CA ASP A 20 -3.84 -2.79 12.77
C ASP A 20 -5.04 -2.64 13.70
N ASN A 21 -6.07 -1.88 13.30
CA ASN A 21 -7.33 -1.73 14.04
C ASN A 21 -8.34 -2.85 13.76
N CYS A 22 -8.12 -3.68 12.73
CA CYS A 22 -9.00 -4.77 12.35
C CYS A 22 -8.57 -6.08 13.03
N LYS A 23 -8.71 -6.14 14.36
CA LYS A 23 -8.33 -7.30 15.20
C LYS A 23 -9.50 -8.22 15.57
N ALA A 24 -10.74 -7.79 15.34
CA ALA A 24 -11.93 -8.57 15.68
C ALA A 24 -12.08 -9.80 14.75
N ALA A 25 -12.40 -10.96 15.33
CA ALA A 25 -12.60 -12.20 14.59
C ALA A 25 -13.74 -12.11 13.54
N SER A 26 -14.77 -11.30 13.81
CA SER A 26 -15.86 -11.03 12.86
C SER A 26 -15.43 -10.26 11.61
N ARG A 27 -14.24 -9.63 11.63
CA ARG A 27 -13.72 -8.79 10.53
C ARG A 27 -12.61 -9.47 9.73
N GLN A 28 -12.42 -10.77 9.88
CA GLN A 28 -11.37 -11.52 9.17
C GLN A 28 -11.48 -11.42 7.64
N GLN A 29 -12.69 -11.37 7.10
CA GLN A 29 -12.90 -11.16 5.66
C GLN A 29 -12.45 -9.77 5.21
N GLU A 30 -12.77 -8.74 5.98
CA GLU A 30 -12.33 -7.37 5.73
C GLU A 30 -10.80 -7.25 5.85
N LEU A 31 -10.20 -7.87 6.87
CA LEU A 31 -8.75 -7.96 7.02
C LEU A 31 -8.07 -8.59 5.79
N ARG A 32 -8.64 -9.66 5.23
CA ARG A 32 -8.15 -10.28 3.99
C ARG A 32 -8.23 -9.32 2.81
N GLN A 33 -9.33 -8.58 2.66
CA GLN A 33 -9.49 -7.59 1.60
C GLN A 33 -8.49 -6.44 1.76
N LEU A 34 -8.32 -5.89 2.97
CA LEU A 34 -7.37 -4.83 3.27
C LEU A 34 -5.93 -5.26 2.95
N LYS A 35 -5.54 -6.50 3.30
CA LYS A 35 -4.22 -7.06 2.95
C LYS A 35 -4.01 -7.16 1.43
N LYS A 36 -5.03 -7.56 0.67
CA LYS A 36 -4.96 -7.59 -0.81
C LYS A 36 -4.77 -6.20 -1.40
N ILE A 37 -5.51 -5.20 -0.89
CA ILE A 37 -5.37 -3.80 -1.34
C ILE A 37 -3.98 -3.28 -0.99
N ARG A 38 -3.47 -3.55 0.21
CA ARG A 38 -2.12 -3.17 0.62
C ARG A 38 -1.06 -3.75 -0.32
N LEU A 39 -1.19 -5.01 -0.70
CA LEU A 39 -0.26 -5.67 -1.63
C LEU A 39 -0.23 -4.93 -2.98
N ARG A 40 -1.40 -4.65 -3.57
CA ARG A 40 -1.49 -3.89 -4.84
C ARG A 40 -0.81 -2.53 -4.76
N ILE A 41 -1.02 -1.79 -3.66
CA ILE A 41 -0.35 -0.49 -3.47
C ILE A 41 1.16 -0.65 -3.34
N LYS A 42 1.64 -1.70 -2.67
CA LYS A 42 3.08 -1.99 -2.59
C LYS A 42 3.67 -2.21 -4.00
N ASP A 43 2.96 -2.95 -4.85
CA ASP A 43 3.37 -3.23 -6.22
C ASP A 43 3.35 -1.94 -7.08
N GLU A 44 2.31 -1.09 -6.91
CA GLU A 44 2.24 0.23 -7.55
C GLU A 44 3.39 1.15 -7.12
N ILE A 45 3.77 1.14 -5.83
CA ILE A 45 4.93 1.88 -5.32
C ILE A 45 6.21 1.38 -5.98
N ALA A 46 6.41 0.06 -6.06
CA ALA A 46 7.59 -0.52 -6.70
C ALA A 46 7.68 -0.11 -8.17
N ALA A 47 6.59 -0.24 -8.92
CA ALA A 47 6.52 0.17 -10.33
C ALA A 47 6.76 1.68 -10.50
N ALA A 48 6.17 2.52 -9.66
CA ALA A 48 6.36 3.97 -9.69
C ALA A 48 7.81 4.36 -9.35
N ARG A 49 8.47 3.65 -8.42
CA ARG A 49 9.89 3.86 -8.10
C ARG A 49 10.79 3.46 -9.25
N MET A 50 10.53 2.32 -9.90
CA MET A 50 11.32 1.90 -11.08
C MET A 50 11.23 2.91 -12.22
N LYS A 51 10.04 3.49 -12.46
CA LYS A 51 9.87 4.56 -13.46
C LYS A 51 10.61 5.85 -13.12
N LEU A 52 10.85 6.12 -11.83
CA LEU A 52 11.51 7.32 -11.35
C LEU A 52 13.03 7.20 -11.32
N GLU A 53 13.54 5.99 -11.11
CA GLU A 53 14.97 5.70 -11.00
C GLU A 53 15.40 4.71 -12.09
N PRO A 54 15.36 5.09 -13.38
CA PRO A 54 15.74 4.19 -14.48
C PRO A 54 17.25 3.85 -14.50
N ALA A 55 18.08 4.52 -13.68
CA ALA A 55 19.54 4.49 -13.78
C ALA A 55 20.27 3.63 -12.72
N ARG A 56 19.57 2.73 -12.00
CA ARG A 56 20.22 1.71 -11.17
C ARG A 56 20.17 0.34 -11.84
N LEU A 57 20.90 0.22 -12.95
CA LEU A 57 21.34 -1.05 -13.52
C LEU A 57 22.86 -1.04 -13.57
#